data_AF-A0A6G0W9G2-F1
#
_entry.id   AF-A0A6G0W9G2-F1
#
_cell.length_a   1.000
_cell.length_b   1.000
_cell.length_c   1.000
_cell.angle_alpha   90.00
_cell.angle_beta   90.00
_cell.angle_gamma   90.00
#
_symmetry.space_group_name_H-M   'P 1'
#
loop_
_entity.id
_entity.type
_entity.pdbx_description
1 polymer ?
#
loop_
_entity_poly.entity_id
_entity_poly.type
_entity_poly.pdbx_seq_one_letter_code
_entity_poly.pdbx_strand_id
1 'polypeptide(L)'
;MLCRICYKEEIEIAIVPCGHAIACIECALSLDYCSMCRMSYSRLMRIHLCMNKENDESLKLQPCSSKLSSDDELKAKLCKVCLKEEMSAVFLPCRHVYTCVKCAEEMSECLFCREHVYSFIKIYL
;
A
#
# COMPACT_ATOMS: atom_id res chain seq x y z
N MET A 1 -6.43 2.83 -3.36
CA MET A 1 -7.05 2.95 -2.01
C MET A 1 -7.02 4.41 -1.61
N LEU A 2 -8.16 4.99 -1.21
CA LEU A 2 -8.29 6.43 -0.96
C LEU A 2 -7.82 6.85 0.45
N CYS A 3 -7.29 8.06 0.52
CA CYS A 3 -6.94 8.76 1.75
C CYS A 3 -8.13 8.83 2.70
N ARG A 4 -7.92 8.45 3.97
CA ARG A 4 -8.94 8.44 5.03
C ARG A 4 -9.26 9.82 5.60
N ILE A 5 -8.57 10.87 5.16
CA ILE A 5 -8.77 12.24 5.61
C ILE A 5 -9.60 13.00 4.57
N CYS A 6 -9.11 13.12 3.34
CA CYS A 6 -9.82 13.87 2.30
C CYS A 6 -10.79 13.03 1.47
N TYR A 7 -10.65 11.70 1.45
CA TYR A 7 -11.44 10.79 0.60
C TYR A 7 -11.39 11.13 -0.91
N LYS A 8 -10.35 11.83 -1.36
CA LYS A 8 -10.18 12.29 -2.75
C LYS A 8 -8.96 11.64 -3.41
N GLU A 9 -7.79 11.82 -2.80
CA GLU A 9 -6.52 11.32 -3.32
C GLU A 9 -6.17 9.94 -2.77
N GLU A 10 -5.21 9.26 -3.39
CA GLU A 10 -4.76 7.94 -2.94
C GLU A 10 -3.87 8.03 -1.69
N ILE A 11 -3.81 6.94 -0.93
CA ILE A 11 -2.84 6.79 0.16
C ILE A 11 -1.45 6.70 -0.45
N GLU A 12 -0.55 7.58 -0.03
CA GLU A 12 0.82 7.63 -0.55
C GLU A 12 1.87 7.81 0.54
N ILE A 13 1.48 8.03 1.79
CA ILE A 13 2.41 8.32 2.88
C ILE A 13 2.30 7.27 3.98
N ALA A 14 3.42 6.66 4.34
CA ALA A 14 3.62 5.98 5.61
C ALA A 14 4.27 6.92 6.62
N ILE A 15 3.70 7.00 7.81
CA ILE A 15 4.18 7.85 8.91
C ILE A 15 5.18 7.05 9.75
N VAL A 16 6.44 7.49 9.81
CA VAL A 16 7.53 6.77 10.49
C VAL A 16 7.82 7.45 11.85
N PRO A 17 7.92 6.69 12.96
CA PRO A 17 8.14 5.24 13.01
C PRO A 17 6.90 4.37 13.19
N CYS A 18 5.71 4.95 13.37
CA CYS A 18 4.54 4.14 13.75
C CYS A 18 3.97 3.26 12.62
N GLY A 19 4.33 3.52 11.37
CA GLY A 19 3.97 2.73 10.20
C GLY A 19 2.53 2.93 9.70
N HIS A 20 1.73 3.83 10.28
CA HIS A 20 0.37 4.08 9.78
C HIS A 20 0.43 4.78 8.42
N ALA A 21 -0.33 4.26 7.45
CA ALA A 21 -0.38 4.74 6.08
C ALA A 21 -1.84 4.93 5.65
N ILE A 22 -2.40 6.11 5.97
CA ILE A 22 -3.83 6.41 5.79
C ILE A 22 -4.08 7.69 4.98
N ALA A 23 -3.01 8.43 4.65
CA ALA A 23 -3.10 9.77 4.11
C ALA A 23 -2.47 9.87 2.71
N CYS A 24 -3.02 10.75 1.89
CA CYS A 24 -2.35 11.26 0.71
C CYS A 24 -1.22 12.23 1.12
N ILE A 25 -0.42 12.68 0.16
CA ILE A 25 0.70 13.60 0.40
C ILE A 25 0.24 14.89 1.07
N GLU A 26 -0.77 15.56 0.50
CA GLU A 26 -1.24 16.86 1.02
C GLU A 26 -1.78 16.76 2.45
N CYS A 27 -2.61 15.75 2.72
CA CYS A 27 -3.18 15.54 4.04
C CYS A 27 -2.15 15.07 5.06
N ALA A 28 -1.08 14.37 4.66
CA ALA A 28 -0.03 13.98 5.58
C ALA A 28 0.84 15.17 5.98
N LEU A 29 1.12 16.09 5.04
CA LEU A 29 1.94 17.28 5.27
C LEU A 29 1.27 18.32 6.17
N SER A 30 -0.06 18.25 6.36
CA SER A 30 -0.80 19.13 7.26
C SER A 30 -0.94 18.60 8.69
N LEU A 31 -0.34 17.45 9.03
CA LEU A 31 -0.41 16.84 10.35
C LEU A 31 0.86 17.08 11.15
N ASP A 32 0.74 17.40 12.44
CA ASP A 32 1.89 17.46 13.37
C ASP A 32 2.20 16.11 14.04
N TYR A 33 1.27 15.16 13.96
CA TYR A 33 1.35 13.82 14.53
C TYR A 33 0.53 12.83 13.71
N CYS A 34 0.79 11.53 13.88
CA CYS A 34 -0.01 10.50 13.23
C CYS A 34 -1.49 10.62 13.63
N SER A 35 -2.41 10.82 12.68
CA SER A 35 -3.84 10.96 12.97
C SER A 35 -4.50 9.67 13.49
N MET A 36 -3.86 8.51 13.31
CA MET A 36 -4.35 7.22 13.81
C MET A 36 -3.95 6.94 15.25
N CYS A 37 -2.69 7.18 15.61
CA CYS A 37 -2.15 6.81 16.94
C CYS A 37 -1.63 7.98 17.77
N ARG A 38 -1.71 9.22 17.26
CA ARG A 38 -1.23 10.48 17.89
C ARG A 38 0.27 10.52 18.22
N MET A 39 1.03 9.54 17.75
CA MET A 39 2.49 9.52 17.89
C MET A 39 3.13 10.61 17.03
N SER A 40 4.08 11.35 17.59
CA SER A 40 4.96 12.23 16.82
C SER A 40 5.78 11.41 15.82
N TYR A 41 6.01 11.94 14.63
CA TYR A 41 6.76 11.25 13.59
C TYR A 41 8.08 11.95 13.30
N SER A 42 9.09 11.18 12.91
CA SER A 42 10.38 11.71 12.46
C SER A 42 10.45 11.86 10.94
N ARG A 43 9.58 11.15 10.21
CA ARG A 43 9.57 11.16 8.75
C ARG A 43 8.21 10.81 8.17
N LEU A 44 7.84 11.49 7.09
CA LEU A 44 6.78 11.08 6.17
C LEU A 44 7.44 10.41 4.98
N MET A 45 7.21 9.10 4.82
CA MET A 45 7.82 8.30 3.75
C MET A 45 6.79 8.06 2.66
N ARG A 46 7.11 8.44 1.41
CA ARG A 46 6.28 8.08 0.26
C ARG A 46 6.29 6.56 0.04
N ILE A 47 5.13 5.98 -0.19
CA ILE A 47 4.94 4.56 -0.51
C ILE A 47 4.18 4.42 -1.82
N HIS A 48 4.31 3.27 -2.47
CA HIS A 48 3.68 2.96 -3.74
C HIS A 48 2.78 1.73 -3.56
N LEU A 49 1.47 1.96 -3.35
CA LEU A 49 0.49 0.89 -3.22
C LEU A 49 0.16 0.30 -4.59
N CYS A 50 0.68 -0.90 -4.85
CA CYS A 50 0.44 -1.58 -6.12
C CYS A 50 -0.88 -2.36 -6.03
N MET A 51 -1.96 -1.69 -6.43
CA MET A 51 -3.24 -2.34 -6.68
C MET A 51 -3.21 -2.97 -8.07
N ASN A 52 -3.70 -4.20 -8.21
CA ASN A 52 -4.05 -4.73 -9.53
C ASN A 52 -5.17 -3.85 -10.07
N LYS A 53 -4.86 -2.95 -10.99
CA LYS A 53 -5.88 -2.44 -11.91
C LYS A 53 -6.18 -3.63 -12.81
N GLU A 54 -7.41 -4.12 -12.79
CA GLU A 54 -7.88 -5.03 -13.83
C GLU A 54 -7.74 -4.28 -15.16
N ASN A 55 -6.60 -4.52 -15.83
CA ASN A 55 -6.26 -4.34 -17.23
C ASN A 55 -4.72 -4.48 -17.37
N ASP A 56 -4.21 -5.66 -17.02
CA ASP A 56 -3.03 -6.19 -17.71
C ASP A 56 -3.58 -6.94 -18.93
N GLU A 57 -3.40 -6.35 -20.11
CA GLU A 57 -3.66 -6.99 -21.42
C GLU A 57 -2.66 -8.14 -21.67
N SER A 58 -2.68 -9.14 -20.79
CA SER A 58 -2.12 -10.48 -21.04
C SER A 58 -3.11 -11.61 -20.77
N LEU A 59 -4.37 -11.31 -20.38
CA LEU A 59 -5.50 -12.26 -20.38
C LEU A 59 -6.74 -11.53 -20.91
N LYS A 60 -7.03 -11.70 -22.21
CA LYS A 60 -8.20 -11.12 -22.89
C LYS A 60 -9.50 -11.50 -22.17
N LEU A 61 -10.35 -10.51 -21.86
CA LEU A 61 -11.77 -10.41 -22.26
C LEU A 61 -12.35 -9.03 -21.86
N GLN A 62 -13.30 -8.57 -22.67
CA GLN A 62 -13.71 -7.17 -22.89
C GLN A 62 -14.79 -6.64 -21.88
N PRO A 63 -15.26 -5.38 -22.00
CA PRO A 63 -15.45 -4.44 -20.91
C PRO A 63 -16.87 -4.46 -20.32
N CYS A 64 -17.01 -4.08 -19.04
CA CYS A 64 -18.22 -3.37 -18.62
C CYS A 64 -18.05 -2.65 -17.28
N SER A 65 -18.57 -1.42 -17.25
CA SER A 65 -18.79 -0.59 -16.08
C SER A 65 -19.73 -1.32 -15.10
N SER A 66 -19.26 -1.73 -13.93
CA SER A 66 -20.14 -2.26 -12.89
C SER A 66 -19.61 -2.02 -11.48
N LYS A 67 -20.57 -1.70 -10.60
CA LYS A 67 -20.43 -1.44 -9.16
C LYS A 67 -19.51 -2.49 -8.52
N LEU A 68 -18.45 -2.02 -7.84
CA LEU A 68 -17.58 -2.87 -7.03
C LEU A 68 -18.43 -3.64 -6.02
N SER A 69 -18.34 -4.97 -6.05
CA SER A 69 -18.97 -5.79 -5.02
C SER A 69 -18.19 -5.66 -3.71
N SER A 70 -18.85 -5.91 -2.58
CA SER A 70 -18.20 -5.88 -1.25
C SER A 70 -16.96 -6.80 -1.17
N ASP A 71 -16.95 -7.87 -1.97
CA ASP A 71 -15.84 -8.82 -2.09
C ASP A 71 -14.62 -8.25 -2.83
N ASP A 72 -14.80 -7.31 -3.75
CA ASP A 72 -13.71 -6.70 -4.53
C ASP A 72 -12.90 -5.71 -3.68
N GLU A 73 -13.56 -4.95 -2.79
CA GLU A 73 -12.88 -4.06 -1.85
C GLU A 73 -12.02 -4.82 -0.83
N LEU A 74 -12.48 -6.00 -0.39
CA LEU A 74 -11.72 -6.87 0.52
C LEU A 74 -10.49 -7.43 -0.19
N LYS A 75 -10.65 -7.94 -1.42
CA LYS A 75 -9.52 -8.46 -2.22
C LYS A 75 -8.49 -7.37 -2.56
N ALA A 76 -8.92 -6.12 -2.70
CA ALA A 76 -8.02 -5.01 -2.96
C ALA A 76 -6.94 -4.90 -1.87
N LYS A 77 -7.26 -5.14 -0.59
CA LYS A 77 -6.32 -5.01 0.53
C LYS A 77 -5.41 -6.22 0.78
N LEU A 78 -5.74 -7.38 0.20
CA LEU A 78 -4.98 -8.61 0.42
C LEU A 78 -3.60 -8.57 -0.27
N CYS A 79 -2.64 -9.23 0.38
CA CYS A 79 -1.32 -9.53 -0.15
C CYS A 79 -1.42 -10.18 -1.53
N LYS A 80 -0.74 -9.61 -2.52
CA LYS A 80 -0.77 -10.05 -3.92
C LYS A 80 0.02 -11.34 -4.18
N VAL A 81 0.69 -11.87 -3.16
CA VAL A 81 1.44 -13.13 -3.23
C VAL A 81 0.62 -14.27 -2.62
N CYS A 82 0.27 -14.19 -1.33
CA CYS A 82 -0.44 -15.27 -0.66
C CYS A 82 -1.97 -15.18 -0.72
N LEU A 83 -2.53 -13.99 -0.99
CA LEU A 83 -3.97 -13.70 -0.96
C LEU A 83 -4.67 -14.10 0.36
N LYS A 84 -3.92 -14.19 1.47
CA LYS A 84 -4.41 -14.64 2.78
C LYS A 84 -4.42 -13.54 3.84
N GLU A 85 -3.38 -12.72 3.86
CA GLU A 85 -3.21 -11.62 4.82
C GLU A 85 -3.24 -10.28 4.11
N GLU A 86 -3.54 -9.20 4.84
CA GLU A 86 -3.49 -7.84 4.28
C GLU A 86 -2.06 -7.42 3.95
N MET A 87 -1.93 -6.56 2.94
CA MET A 87 -0.65 -5.93 2.63
C MET A 87 -0.19 -5.10 3.82
N SER A 88 1.06 -5.30 4.22
CA SER A 88 1.60 -4.69 5.43
C SER A 88 3.11 -4.49 5.37
N ALA A 89 3.75 -4.68 4.21
CA ALA A 89 5.19 -4.52 4.02
C ALA A 89 5.52 -3.51 2.91
N VAL A 90 6.38 -2.54 3.25
CA VAL A 90 7.01 -1.60 2.32
C VAL A 90 8.42 -2.08 2.01
N PHE A 91 8.74 -2.37 0.76
CA PHE A 91 10.08 -2.83 0.38
C PHE A 91 11.06 -1.66 0.31
N LEU A 92 12.29 -1.83 0.78
CA LEU A 92 13.35 -0.83 0.68
C LEU A 92 14.43 -1.30 -0.31
N PRO A 93 14.85 -0.42 -1.24
CA PRO A 93 14.63 1.03 -1.26
C PRO A 93 13.45 1.50 -2.14
N CYS A 94 12.78 0.61 -2.89
CA CYS A 94 11.82 1.00 -3.92
C CYS A 94 10.46 1.51 -3.41
N ARG A 95 10.12 1.21 -2.15
CA ARG A 95 8.90 1.62 -1.42
C ARG A 95 7.59 1.08 -1.99
N HIS A 96 7.64 -0.01 -2.78
CA HIS A 96 6.44 -0.71 -3.21
C HIS A 96 5.80 -1.49 -2.06
N VAL A 97 4.47 -1.51 -2.05
CA VAL A 97 3.62 -2.22 -1.09
C VAL A 97 2.65 -3.10 -1.84
N TYR A 98 2.82 -4.41 -1.69
CA TYR A 98 1.94 -5.42 -2.28
C TYR A 98 1.94 -6.76 -1.52
N THR A 99 2.75 -6.89 -0.47
CA THR A 99 2.90 -8.14 0.31
C THR A 99 2.51 -7.96 1.77
N CYS A 100 2.14 -9.07 2.42
CA CYS A 100 2.19 -9.16 3.88
C CYS A 100 3.64 -9.39 4.33
N VAL A 101 3.91 -9.21 5.63
CA VAL A 101 5.24 -9.41 6.23
C VAL A 101 5.81 -10.80 5.96
N LYS A 102 5.02 -11.87 6.13
CA LYS A 102 5.49 -13.25 5.92
C LYS A 102 5.96 -13.50 4.48
N CYS A 103 5.26 -12.94 3.51
CA CYS A 103 5.70 -13.04 2.12
C CYS A 103 6.92 -12.16 1.86
N ALA A 104 7.03 -11.00 2.48
CA ALA A 104 8.17 -10.09 2.35
C ALA A 104 9.50 -10.71 2.81
N GLU A 105 9.46 -11.49 3.89
CA GLU A 105 10.64 -12.17 4.45
C GLU A 105 11.29 -13.15 3.47
N GLU A 106 10.51 -13.72 2.55
CA GLU A 106 10.97 -14.68 1.55
C GLU A 106 11.36 -14.03 0.21
N MET A 107 11.41 -12.68 0.13
CA MET A 107 11.72 -11.95 -1.11
C MET A 107 13.07 -11.24 -1.05
N SER A 108 13.90 -11.46 -2.08
CA SER A 108 15.15 -10.69 -2.31
C SER A 108 15.01 -9.62 -3.39
N GLU A 109 13.92 -9.62 -4.16
CA GLU A 109 13.68 -8.70 -5.27
C GLU A 109 12.21 -8.27 -5.34
N CYS A 110 11.95 -7.00 -5.67
CA CYS A 110 10.61 -6.47 -5.83
C CYS A 110 10.00 -6.94 -7.14
N LEU A 111 8.84 -7.61 -7.10
CA LEU A 111 8.14 -8.12 -8.30
C LEU A 111 7.60 -7.02 -9.22
N PHE A 112 7.46 -5.78 -8.73
CA PHE A 112 6.94 -4.67 -9.51
C PHE A 112 8.01 -3.89 -10.27
N CYS A 113 9.20 -3.75 -9.69
CA CYS A 113 10.26 -2.92 -10.29
C CYS A 113 11.62 -3.61 -10.40
N ARG A 114 11.72 -4.88 -9.97
CA ARG A 114 12.95 -5.69 -10.01
C ARG A 114 14.13 -5.12 -9.21
N GLU A 115 13.85 -4.18 -8.31
CA GLU A 115 14.85 -3.62 -7.41
C GLU A 115 15.18 -4.64 -6.32
N HIS A 116 16.46 -4.74 -5.96
CA HIS A 116 16.90 -5.62 -4.87
C HIS A 116 16.33 -5.12 -3.54
N VAL A 117 15.74 -6.03 -2.77
CA VAL A 117 15.11 -5.74 -1.47
C VAL A 117 16.13 -5.98 -0.38
N TYR A 118 16.58 -4.91 0.28
CA TYR A 118 17.51 -5.01 1.42
C TYR A 118 16.81 -5.25 2.75
N SER A 119 15.60 -4.70 2.89
CA SER A 119 14.76 -4.81 4.07
C SER A 119 13.35 -4.35 3.75
N PHE A 120 12.43 -4.52 4.70
CA PHE A 120 11.08 -3.97 4.60
C PHE A 120 10.67 -3.27 5.89
N ILE A 121 9.73 -2.33 5.79
CA ILE A 121 9.08 -1.68 6.92
C ILE A 121 7.66 -2.21 7.03
N LYS A 122 7.25 -2.63 8.24
CA LYS A 122 5.85 -2.95 8.51
C LYS A 122 5.00 -1.68 8.55
N ILE A 123 3.88 -1.70 7.83
CA ILE A 123 2.89 -0.60 7.83
C ILE A 123 1.49 -1.09 8.20
N TYR A 124 0.61 -0.14 8.49
CA TYR A 124 -0.79 -0.32 8.84
C TYR A 124 -1.66 0.58 7.95
N LEU A 125 -2.48 -0.01 7.09
CA LEU A 125 -3.30 0.66 6.06
C LEU A 125 -4.73 0.98 6.54
#